data_AF-A0A4Y2PKD3-F1
#
_entry.id   AF-A0A4Y2PKD3-F1
#
_cell.length_a   1.000
_cell.length_b   1.000
_cell.length_c   1.000
_cell.angle_alpha   90.00
_cell.angle_beta   90.00
_cell.angle_gamma   90.00
#
_symmetry.space_group_name_H-M   'P 1'
#
loop_
_entity.id
_entity.type
_entity.pdbx_description
1 polymer ?
#
loop_
_entity_poly.entity_id
_entity_poly.type
_entity_poly.pdbx_seq_one_letter_code
_entity_poly.pdbx_strand_id
1 'polypeptide(L)'
;MNKRNELPSIPVAHVVYMKETYYNLKQLLEINYSKYGWQICADLKLVSLLMGLQLGYTKYCCFLCLWGSREIALHNIKRDWPKRASLKPGEINVEHPPLAEPHKIIIPPLYIKLDPVKNLVKSMDKNGPAFKYLHEKFPRLSVAKIEEGVFVGSQIKQLFRNSKFEKLLRGKEKQVCDAFYQVSTNFLRNDKAENCKDLVEDMLALFQDFGCDMSLKIHFLDSHLNFFPDNCGQVSDERGERFHQAVASMEKRYQGNWSTTKLADYCWTLIRDAPHIDYNRQSKRNRKSEAD
;
A
#
# COMPACT_ATOMS: atom_id res chain seq x y z
N MET A 1 3.43 -1.12 -15.47
CA MET A 1 4.80 -0.62 -15.43
C MET A 1 4.70 0.88 -15.57
N ASN A 2 4.90 1.61 -14.48
CA ASN A 2 5.05 3.06 -14.56
C ASN A 2 6.33 3.38 -15.33
N LYS A 3 6.16 3.92 -16.53
CA LYS A 3 7.26 4.27 -17.46
C LYS A 3 7.91 5.63 -17.16
N ARG A 4 7.55 6.35 -16.09
CA ARG A 4 7.94 7.76 -15.92
C ARG A 4 9.06 8.06 -14.93
N ASN A 5 9.37 7.18 -13.98
CA ASN A 5 10.54 7.38 -13.12
C ASN A 5 11.70 6.57 -13.72
N GLU A 6 12.70 7.26 -14.26
CA GLU A 6 13.87 6.68 -14.91
C GLU A 6 14.98 6.34 -13.89
N LEU A 7 15.06 7.09 -12.80
CA LEU A 7 16.10 6.94 -11.77
C LEU A 7 15.70 5.96 -10.67
N PRO A 8 16.62 5.20 -10.06
CA PRO A 8 16.32 4.32 -8.94
C PRO A 8 15.92 5.11 -7.67
N SER A 9 15.16 4.46 -6.77
CA SER A 9 14.87 5.03 -5.45
C SER A 9 16.09 4.86 -4.53
N ILE A 10 16.59 5.95 -3.96
CA ILE A 10 17.76 5.94 -3.08
C ILE A 10 17.28 5.95 -1.62
N PRO A 11 17.74 5.01 -0.76
CA PRO A 11 17.41 5.05 0.65
C PRO A 11 18.12 6.23 1.32
N VAL A 12 17.36 7.11 1.96
CA VAL A 12 17.89 8.27 2.71
C VAL A 12 18.13 7.93 4.18
N ALA A 13 17.31 7.05 4.74
CA ALA A 13 17.43 6.56 6.10
C ALA A 13 16.87 5.14 6.19
N HIS A 14 17.45 4.32 7.07
CA HIS A 14 17.06 2.94 7.28
C HIS A 14 17.32 2.53 8.74
N VAL A 15 16.35 1.89 9.38
CA VAL A 15 16.49 1.40 10.76
C VAL A 15 15.87 0.01 10.87
N VAL A 16 16.56 -0.90 11.58
CA VAL A 16 16.24 -2.33 11.57
C VAL A 16 15.57 -2.83 12.86
N TYR A 17 15.82 -2.14 13.97
CA TYR A 17 15.37 -2.57 15.29
C TYR A 17 14.36 -1.59 15.91
N MET A 18 13.73 -0.76 15.06
CA MET A 18 12.73 0.19 15.46
C MET A 18 11.34 -0.25 15.01
N LYS A 19 10.36 -0.05 15.89
CA LYS A 19 8.94 -0.18 15.54
C LYS A 19 8.45 1.11 14.89
N GLU A 20 7.45 1.00 14.01
CA GLU A 20 6.70 2.15 13.51
C GLU A 20 5.91 2.79 14.65
N THR A 21 6.45 3.87 15.20
CA THR A 21 5.82 4.67 16.27
C THR A 21 5.94 6.14 15.92
N TYR A 22 5.07 6.97 16.51
CA TYR A 22 5.10 8.42 16.34
C TYR A 22 6.50 8.99 16.63
N TYR A 23 7.11 8.60 17.77
CA TYR A 23 8.42 9.12 18.18
C TYR A 23 9.55 8.73 17.24
N ASN A 24 9.53 7.50 16.71
CA ASN A 24 10.55 7.06 15.76
C ASN A 24 10.40 7.76 14.41
N LEU A 25 9.17 8.03 13.96
CA LEU A 25 8.94 8.82 12.75
C LEU A 25 9.33 10.28 12.94
N LYS A 26 9.09 10.85 14.13
CA LYS A 26 9.54 12.20 14.46
C LYS A 26 11.06 12.32 14.30
N GLN A 27 11.82 11.36 14.87
CA GLN A 27 13.27 11.29 14.69
C GLN A 27 13.66 11.09 13.22
N LEU A 28 12.95 10.24 12.48
CA LEU A 28 13.22 10.01 11.07
C LEU A 28 13.07 11.29 10.22
N LEU A 29 12.16 12.19 10.59
CA LEU A 29 11.94 13.46 9.89
C LEU A 29 12.99 14.53 10.21
N GLU A 30 13.90 14.28 11.16
CA GLU A 30 15.06 15.15 11.45
C GLU A 30 16.11 15.14 10.33
N ILE A 31 15.91 14.36 9.25
CA ILE A 31 16.67 14.38 7.99
C ILE A 31 16.51 15.69 7.18
N ASN A 32 16.30 16.82 7.87
CA ASN A 32 15.97 18.13 7.31
C ASN A 32 14.65 18.16 6.54
N TYR A 33 13.65 17.38 6.95
CA TYR A 33 12.32 17.43 6.32
C TYR A 33 11.76 18.85 6.30
N SER A 34 11.85 19.58 7.43
CA SER A 34 11.37 20.96 7.53
C SER A 34 12.05 21.93 6.56
N LYS A 35 13.27 21.62 6.09
CA LYS A 35 13.98 22.42 5.10
C LYS A 35 13.51 22.14 3.68
N TYR A 36 13.31 20.86 3.35
CA TYR A 36 13.04 20.44 1.96
C TYR A 36 11.55 20.27 1.64
N GLY A 37 10.71 20.08 2.66
CA GLY A 37 9.25 20.04 2.53
C GLY A 37 8.75 18.97 1.56
N TRP A 38 9.41 17.80 1.53
CA TRP A 38 9.09 16.71 0.61
C TRP A 38 7.64 16.25 0.76
N GLN A 39 7.05 15.76 -0.33
CA GLN A 39 5.82 14.99 -0.26
C GLN A 39 6.10 13.63 0.38
N ILE A 40 5.19 13.15 1.21
CA ILE A 40 5.31 11.88 1.92
C ILE A 40 4.29 10.90 1.34
N CYS A 41 4.79 9.86 0.70
CA CYS A 41 4.00 8.76 0.18
C CYS A 41 3.94 7.64 1.23
N ALA A 42 2.74 7.34 1.75
CA ALA A 42 2.59 6.51 2.94
C ALA A 42 1.26 5.74 2.94
N ASP A 43 1.26 4.52 3.49
CA ASP A 43 0.00 3.82 3.77
C ASP A 43 -0.78 4.51 4.91
N LEU A 44 -2.06 4.15 5.08
CA LEU A 44 -2.95 4.81 6.04
C LEU A 44 -2.51 4.68 7.50
N LYS A 45 -1.82 3.61 7.89
CA LYS A 45 -1.29 3.44 9.25
C LYS A 45 -0.17 4.44 9.49
N LEU A 46 0.75 4.56 8.54
CA LEU A 46 1.85 5.52 8.61
C LEU A 46 1.32 6.96 8.55
N VAL A 47 0.32 7.23 7.69
CA VAL A 47 -0.38 8.53 7.66
C VAL A 47 -1.02 8.85 9.01
N SER A 48 -1.66 7.88 9.65
CA SER A 48 -2.25 8.09 10.98
C SER A 48 -1.21 8.55 11.99
N LEU A 49 -0.02 7.92 12.01
CA LEU A 49 1.09 8.35 12.85
C LEU A 49 1.60 9.76 12.48
N LEU A 50 1.76 10.05 11.19
CA LEU A 50 2.19 11.38 10.72
C LEU A 50 1.18 12.48 11.09
N MET A 51 -0.11 12.17 11.13
CA MET A 51 -1.17 13.08 11.54
C MET A 51 -1.39 13.10 13.06
N GLY A 52 -0.58 12.35 13.82
CA GLY A 52 -0.66 12.28 15.28
C GLY A 52 -1.93 11.58 15.81
N LEU A 53 -2.57 10.76 14.98
CA LEU A 53 -3.76 10.01 15.36
C LEU A 53 -3.40 8.75 16.17
N GLN A 54 -4.22 8.45 17.17
CA GLN A 54 -4.13 7.19 17.89
C GLN A 54 -4.41 6.03 16.92
N LEU A 55 -3.52 5.04 16.92
CA LEU A 55 -3.66 3.82 16.15
C LEU A 55 -4.64 2.82 16.79
N GLY A 56 -5.08 1.85 16.00
CA GLY A 56 -5.97 0.78 16.43
C GLY A 56 -7.40 0.98 15.93
N TYR A 57 -8.35 0.27 16.54
CA TYR A 57 -9.76 0.32 16.13
C TYR A 57 -10.47 1.52 16.75
N THR A 58 -10.11 2.74 16.30
CA THR A 58 -10.64 3.99 16.86
C THR A 58 -11.83 4.50 16.05
N LYS A 59 -12.77 5.20 16.70
CA LYS A 59 -14.01 5.67 16.06
C LYS A 59 -13.74 6.68 14.95
N TYR A 60 -12.80 7.61 15.15
CA TYR A 60 -12.53 8.73 14.24
C TYR A 60 -11.12 8.62 13.64
N CYS A 61 -10.88 7.55 12.90
CA CYS A 61 -9.58 7.21 12.34
C CYS A 61 -9.25 7.94 11.02
N CYS A 62 -10.21 8.62 10.39
CA CYS A 62 -9.94 9.46 9.22
C CYS A 62 -9.31 10.80 9.66
N PHE A 63 -8.21 11.20 9.01
CA PHE A 63 -7.56 12.48 9.30
C PHE A 63 -8.23 13.68 8.60
N LEU A 64 -9.06 13.44 7.58
CA LEU A 64 -9.75 14.49 6.81
C LEU A 64 -11.13 14.83 7.37
N CYS A 65 -11.84 13.86 7.94
CA CYS A 65 -13.19 14.04 8.46
C CYS A 65 -13.44 13.22 9.74
N LEU A 66 -14.57 13.47 10.38
CA LEU A 66 -15.03 12.77 11.57
C LEU A 66 -15.85 11.53 11.20
N TRP A 67 -15.37 10.74 10.23
CA TRP A 67 -15.98 9.47 9.86
C TRP A 67 -16.05 8.53 11.06
N GLY A 68 -17.26 8.10 11.41
CA GLY A 68 -17.50 7.19 12.53
C GLY A 68 -17.32 5.74 12.09
N SER A 69 -16.10 5.20 12.19
CA SER A 69 -15.77 3.82 11.79
C SER A 69 -16.59 2.73 12.51
N ARG A 70 -17.21 3.06 13.65
CA ARG A 70 -18.07 2.18 14.45
C ARG A 70 -19.57 2.38 14.18
N GLU A 71 -19.94 3.36 13.36
CA GLU A 71 -21.34 3.68 13.02
C GLU A 71 -21.78 2.90 11.78
N ILE A 72 -21.68 1.57 11.84
CA ILE A 72 -21.87 0.65 10.70
C ILE A 72 -23.20 0.90 9.98
N ALA A 73 -24.28 1.09 10.74
CA ALA A 73 -25.62 1.37 10.19
C ALA A 73 -25.68 2.65 9.34
N LEU A 74 -24.77 3.61 9.56
CA LEU A 74 -24.73 4.88 8.84
C LEU A 74 -23.77 4.88 7.67
N HIS A 75 -22.88 3.90 7.54
CA HIS A 75 -21.81 3.90 6.52
C HIS A 75 -22.32 3.98 5.08
N ASN A 76 -23.54 3.51 4.83
CA ASN A 76 -24.13 3.51 3.49
C ASN A 76 -25.23 4.56 3.31
N ILE A 77 -25.57 5.29 4.37
CA ILE A 77 -26.64 6.31 4.37
C ILE A 77 -26.01 7.69 4.40
N LYS A 78 -24.98 7.86 5.22
CA LYS A 78 -24.31 9.14 5.46
C LYS A 78 -23.02 9.22 4.66
N ARG A 79 -23.04 10.02 3.60
CA ARG A 79 -21.85 10.37 2.80
C ARG A 79 -21.14 11.60 3.34
N ASP A 80 -21.88 12.59 3.84
CA ASP A 80 -21.32 13.84 4.34
C ASP A 80 -20.96 13.74 5.83
N TRP A 81 -19.69 13.44 6.08
CA TRP A 81 -19.11 13.46 7.43
C TRP A 81 -18.52 14.85 7.73
N PRO A 82 -18.66 15.36 8.97
CA PRO A 82 -18.09 16.65 9.33
C PRO A 82 -16.59 16.67 9.05
N LYS A 83 -16.10 17.70 8.37
CA LYS A 83 -14.66 17.87 8.13
C LYS A 83 -13.95 18.07 9.46
N ARG A 84 -12.72 17.56 9.55
CA ARG A 84 -11.88 17.79 10.72
C ARG A 84 -11.38 19.23 10.70
N ALA A 85 -11.79 20.03 11.69
CA ALA A 85 -11.39 21.43 11.78
C ALA A 85 -9.93 21.61 12.25
N SER A 86 -9.43 20.68 13.07
CA SER A 86 -8.13 20.79 13.75
C SER A 86 -7.54 19.40 14.04
N LEU A 87 -6.21 19.32 14.08
CA LEU A 87 -5.43 18.16 14.54
C LEU A 87 -4.69 18.52 15.85
N LYS A 88 -5.40 19.09 16.82
CA LYS A 88 -4.85 19.42 18.13
C LYS A 88 -4.84 18.20 19.06
N PRO A 89 -3.73 17.92 19.78
CA PRO A 89 -3.68 16.84 20.76
C PRO A 89 -4.78 16.95 21.80
N GLY A 90 -5.39 15.81 22.15
CA GLY A 90 -6.52 15.73 23.09
C GLY A 90 -7.89 15.90 22.43
N GLU A 91 -7.96 16.40 21.20
CA GLU A 91 -9.21 16.42 20.42
C GLU A 91 -9.38 15.12 19.64
N ILE A 92 -10.56 14.49 19.73
CA ILE A 92 -11.09 13.50 18.78
C ILE A 92 -10.03 12.61 18.10
N ASN A 93 -9.53 11.61 18.84
CA ASN A 93 -8.55 10.62 18.39
C ASN A 93 -7.15 11.17 18.04
N VAL A 94 -6.85 12.45 18.30
CA VAL A 94 -5.52 13.04 18.12
C VAL A 94 -4.75 12.91 19.43
N GLU A 95 -3.67 12.13 19.41
CA GLU A 95 -2.80 11.88 20.56
C GLU A 95 -1.58 12.81 20.55
N HIS A 96 -1.10 13.16 19.35
CA HIS A 96 0.11 13.95 19.16
C HIS A 96 -0.08 15.04 18.11
N PRO A 97 0.78 16.09 18.09
CA PRO A 97 0.78 17.06 17.01
C PRO A 97 1.09 16.38 15.66
N PRO A 98 0.58 16.88 14.53
CA PRO A 98 0.97 16.37 13.23
C PRO A 98 2.47 16.64 12.97
N LEU A 99 3.16 15.64 12.40
CA LEU A 99 4.56 15.70 12.00
C LEU A 99 4.74 16.24 10.56
N ALA A 100 3.68 16.24 9.77
CA ALA A 100 3.66 16.72 8.41
C ALA A 100 2.33 17.43 8.11
N GLU A 101 2.33 18.28 7.10
CA GLU A 101 1.13 18.99 6.66
C GLU A 101 0.23 18.03 5.86
N PRO A 102 -1.11 18.02 6.08
CA PRO A 102 -2.00 17.08 5.39
C PRO A 102 -1.91 17.11 3.86
N HIS A 103 -1.65 18.27 3.26
CA HIS A 103 -1.53 18.43 1.81
C HIS A 103 -0.17 17.94 1.24
N LYS A 104 0.79 17.58 2.09
CA LYS A 104 2.05 16.92 1.71
C LYS A 104 1.92 15.40 1.67
N ILE A 105 0.81 14.86 2.19
CA ILE A 105 0.57 13.42 2.25
C ILE A 105 0.04 12.92 0.91
N ILE A 106 0.60 11.81 0.46
CA ILE A 106 0.14 11.05 -0.70
C ILE A 106 -0.21 9.65 -0.23
N ILE A 107 -1.42 9.20 -0.55
CA ILE A 107 -1.85 7.81 -0.29
C ILE A 107 -1.67 7.01 -1.58
N PRO A 108 -0.80 5.99 -1.60
CA PRO A 108 -0.52 5.23 -2.81
C PRO A 108 -1.76 4.40 -3.22
N PRO A 109 -2.16 4.42 -4.51
CA PRO A 109 -3.28 3.62 -5.04
C PRO A 109 -3.17 2.12 -4.76
N LEU A 110 -1.95 1.59 -4.62
CA LEU A 110 -1.69 0.18 -4.35
C LEU A 110 -2.31 -0.25 -3.01
N TYR A 111 -2.15 0.53 -1.95
CA TYR A 111 -2.66 0.17 -0.63
C TYR A 111 -4.18 0.19 -0.61
N ILE A 112 -4.82 1.05 -1.41
CA ILE A 112 -6.26 1.09 -1.60
C ILE A 112 -6.80 -0.19 -2.23
N LYS A 113 -6.06 -0.88 -3.12
CA LYS A 113 -6.52 -2.15 -3.74
C LYS A 113 -6.61 -3.31 -2.76
N LEU A 114 -5.80 -3.31 -1.70
CA LEU A 114 -5.68 -4.46 -0.81
C LEU A 114 -6.97 -4.72 -0.01
N ASP A 115 -7.57 -3.66 0.56
CA ASP A 115 -8.72 -3.83 1.47
C ASP A 115 -10.04 -4.18 0.76
N PRO A 116 -10.36 -3.64 -0.42
CA PRO A 116 -11.52 -4.09 -1.19
C PRO A 116 -11.44 -5.58 -1.54
N VAL A 117 -10.26 -6.09 -1.92
CA VAL A 117 -10.06 -7.53 -2.19
C VAL A 117 -10.23 -8.35 -0.92
N LYS A 118 -9.69 -7.84 0.20
CA LYS A 118 -9.89 -8.46 1.50
C LYS A 118 -11.38 -8.60 1.83
N ASN A 119 -12.14 -7.52 1.71
CA ASN A 119 -13.56 -7.48 2.04
C ASN A 119 -14.41 -8.32 1.07
N LEU A 120 -14.06 -8.32 -0.22
CA LEU A 120 -14.63 -9.20 -1.22
C LEU A 120 -14.45 -10.68 -0.80
N VAL A 121 -13.22 -11.12 -0.57
CA VAL A 121 -12.92 -12.52 -0.24
C VAL A 121 -13.55 -12.95 1.08
N LYS A 122 -13.64 -12.04 2.06
CA LYS A 122 -14.36 -12.28 3.31
C LYS A 122 -15.85 -12.57 3.08
N SER A 123 -16.47 -11.85 2.15
CA SER A 123 -17.91 -11.95 1.85
C SER A 123 -18.25 -13.04 0.83
N MET A 124 -17.25 -13.64 0.15
CA MET A 124 -17.44 -14.78 -0.77
C MET A 124 -18.01 -16.02 -0.08
N ASP A 125 -18.76 -16.82 -0.85
CA ASP A 125 -19.26 -18.13 -0.38
C ASP A 125 -18.07 -19.08 -0.18
N LYS A 126 -17.83 -19.48 1.09
CA LYS A 126 -16.72 -20.36 1.47
C LYS A 126 -16.84 -21.76 0.86
N ASN A 127 -18.06 -22.19 0.52
CA ASN A 127 -18.32 -23.46 -0.15
C ASN A 127 -18.28 -23.33 -1.68
N GLY A 128 -18.26 -22.09 -2.18
CA GLY A 128 -18.30 -21.75 -3.58
C GLY A 128 -17.04 -22.18 -4.36
N PRO A 129 -17.17 -22.40 -5.67
CA PRO A 129 -16.07 -22.86 -6.52
C PRO A 129 -14.93 -21.83 -6.61
N ALA A 130 -15.25 -20.53 -6.60
CA ALA A 130 -14.26 -19.48 -6.65
C ALA A 130 -13.41 -19.41 -5.36
N PHE A 131 -14.04 -19.54 -4.18
CA PHE A 131 -13.32 -19.55 -2.91
C PHE A 131 -12.42 -20.79 -2.76
N LYS A 132 -12.94 -21.98 -3.11
CA LYS A 132 -12.13 -23.22 -3.13
C LYS A 132 -10.91 -23.10 -4.05
N TYR A 133 -11.04 -22.43 -5.19
CA TYR A 133 -9.93 -22.18 -6.09
C TYR A 133 -8.83 -21.29 -5.48
N LEU A 134 -9.14 -20.41 -4.52
CA LEU A 134 -8.11 -19.62 -3.83
C LEU A 134 -7.12 -20.51 -3.07
N HIS A 135 -7.61 -21.59 -2.45
CA HIS A 135 -6.78 -22.59 -1.78
C HIS A 135 -5.89 -23.35 -2.77
N GLU A 136 -6.44 -23.78 -3.91
CA GLU A 136 -5.67 -24.43 -4.98
C GLU A 136 -4.59 -23.50 -5.56
N LYS A 137 -4.94 -22.22 -5.76
CA LYS A 137 -4.08 -21.24 -6.42
C LYS A 137 -2.93 -20.80 -5.53
N PHE A 138 -3.16 -20.70 -4.22
CA PHE A 138 -2.18 -20.22 -3.25
C PHE A 138 -1.92 -21.25 -2.14
N PRO A 139 -1.36 -22.43 -2.46
CA PRO A 139 -1.17 -23.53 -1.50
C PRO A 139 -0.17 -23.19 -0.37
N ARG A 140 0.60 -22.10 -0.51
CA ARG A 140 1.53 -21.60 0.50
C ARG A 140 0.87 -20.65 1.52
N LEU A 141 -0.36 -20.19 1.24
CA LEU A 141 -1.12 -19.39 2.20
C LEU A 141 -1.85 -20.33 3.16
N SER A 142 -1.90 -19.96 4.44
CA SER A 142 -2.73 -20.67 5.40
C SER A 142 -4.21 -20.46 5.11
N VAL A 143 -5.04 -21.40 5.54
CA VAL A 143 -6.51 -21.30 5.44
C VAL A 143 -7.00 -19.98 6.03
N ALA A 144 -6.55 -19.66 7.25
CA ALA A 144 -6.91 -18.40 7.91
C ALA A 144 -6.54 -17.15 7.09
N LYS A 145 -5.39 -17.14 6.39
CA LYS A 145 -5.02 -16.00 5.53
C LYS A 145 -5.96 -15.86 4.34
N ILE A 146 -6.39 -16.97 3.74
CA ILE A 146 -7.32 -16.97 2.61
C ILE A 146 -8.72 -16.52 3.08
N GLU A 147 -9.22 -17.09 4.18
CA GLU A 147 -10.50 -16.72 4.78
C GLU A 147 -10.56 -15.23 5.16
N GLU A 148 -9.47 -14.72 5.72
CA GLU A 148 -9.33 -13.31 6.11
C GLU A 148 -9.04 -12.38 4.93
N GLY A 149 -8.86 -12.90 3.71
CA GLY A 149 -8.58 -12.11 2.51
C GLY A 149 -7.19 -11.45 2.51
N VAL A 150 -6.21 -12.05 3.20
CA VAL A 150 -4.86 -11.50 3.36
C VAL A 150 -3.98 -11.92 2.19
N PHE A 151 -3.90 -11.03 1.19
CA PHE A 151 -3.06 -11.19 0.01
C PHE A 151 -2.06 -10.05 -0.12
N VAL A 152 -0.89 -10.33 -0.69
CA VAL A 152 0.05 -9.30 -1.14
C VAL A 152 -0.31 -8.80 -2.54
N GLY A 153 0.16 -7.61 -2.92
CA GLY A 153 -0.18 -7.00 -4.21
C GLY A 153 0.15 -7.88 -5.43
N SER A 154 1.21 -8.68 -5.37
CA SER A 154 1.57 -9.62 -6.44
C SER A 154 0.57 -10.77 -6.58
N GLN A 155 0.04 -11.30 -5.47
CA GLN A 155 -0.98 -12.35 -5.47
C GLN A 155 -2.30 -11.84 -6.02
N ILE A 156 -2.72 -10.64 -5.59
CA ILE A 156 -3.92 -9.97 -6.13
C ILE A 156 -3.80 -9.81 -7.65
N LYS A 157 -2.67 -9.29 -8.13
CA LYS A 157 -2.42 -9.13 -9.56
C LYS A 157 -2.45 -10.46 -10.33
N GLN A 158 -1.99 -11.55 -9.73
CA GLN A 158 -2.08 -12.89 -10.32
C GLN A 158 -3.53 -13.40 -10.35
N LEU A 159 -4.29 -13.14 -9.29
CA LEU A 159 -5.68 -13.56 -9.15
C LEU A 159 -6.56 -12.91 -10.23
N PHE A 160 -6.51 -11.59 -10.36
CA PHE A 160 -7.30 -10.82 -11.33
C PHE A 160 -6.85 -11.00 -12.80
N ARG A 161 -5.75 -11.70 -13.06
CA ARG A 161 -5.32 -12.08 -14.42
C ARG A 161 -5.66 -13.53 -14.75
N ASN A 162 -6.24 -14.26 -13.81
CA ASN A 162 -6.46 -15.69 -13.96
C ASN A 162 -7.85 -15.97 -14.54
N SER A 163 -7.87 -16.40 -15.81
CA SER A 163 -9.12 -16.75 -16.50
C SER A 163 -9.88 -17.92 -15.88
N LYS A 164 -9.22 -18.83 -15.16
CA LYS A 164 -9.90 -19.91 -14.42
C LYS A 164 -10.67 -19.32 -13.24
N PHE A 165 -10.07 -18.42 -12.46
CA PHE A 165 -10.77 -17.75 -11.34
C PHE A 165 -11.99 -16.98 -11.84
N GLU A 166 -11.83 -16.19 -12.90
CA GLU A 166 -12.91 -15.40 -13.51
C GLU A 166 -14.13 -16.27 -13.90
N LYS A 167 -13.88 -17.45 -14.49
CA LYS A 167 -14.94 -18.40 -14.88
C LYS A 167 -15.63 -19.07 -13.69
N LEU A 168 -15.01 -19.08 -12.52
CA LEU A 168 -15.58 -19.69 -11.31
C LEU A 168 -16.45 -18.72 -10.52
N LEU A 169 -16.31 -17.41 -10.73
CA LEU A 169 -17.16 -16.39 -10.13
C LEU A 169 -18.60 -16.49 -10.66
N ARG A 170 -19.59 -16.39 -9.76
CA ARG A 170 -21.02 -16.53 -10.10
C ARG A 170 -21.85 -15.41 -9.47
N GLY A 171 -22.96 -15.07 -10.13
CA GLY A 171 -23.95 -14.12 -9.59
C GLY A 171 -23.31 -12.81 -9.12
N LYS A 172 -23.60 -12.43 -7.87
CA LYS A 172 -23.08 -11.20 -7.25
C LYS A 172 -21.55 -11.20 -7.12
N GLU A 173 -20.91 -12.33 -6.86
CA GLU A 173 -19.43 -12.41 -6.76
C GLU A 173 -18.77 -11.92 -8.05
N LYS A 174 -19.33 -12.30 -9.20
CA LYS A 174 -18.81 -11.88 -10.50
C LYS A 174 -19.00 -10.39 -10.71
N GLN A 175 -20.18 -9.86 -10.42
CA GLN A 175 -20.47 -8.43 -10.58
C GLN A 175 -19.54 -7.56 -9.75
N VAL A 176 -19.33 -7.91 -8.48
CA VAL A 176 -18.44 -7.18 -7.58
C VAL A 176 -16.98 -7.25 -8.05
N CYS A 177 -16.51 -8.44 -8.45
CA CYS A 177 -15.17 -8.62 -9.01
C CYS A 177 -14.95 -7.80 -10.28
N ASP A 178 -15.92 -7.81 -11.20
CA ASP A 178 -15.84 -7.09 -12.47
C ASP A 178 -15.82 -5.57 -12.21
N ALA A 179 -16.68 -5.06 -11.32
CA ALA A 179 -16.68 -3.65 -10.92
C ALA A 179 -15.36 -3.23 -10.27
N PHE A 180 -14.83 -4.05 -9.35
CA PHE A 180 -13.52 -3.80 -8.75
C PHE A 180 -12.39 -3.82 -9.79
N TYR A 181 -12.47 -4.72 -10.78
CA TYR A 181 -11.52 -4.75 -11.88
C TYR A 181 -11.59 -3.46 -12.70
N GLN A 182 -12.79 -2.98 -13.04
CA GLN A 182 -12.99 -1.72 -13.77
C GLN A 182 -12.42 -0.52 -13.01
N VAL A 183 -12.67 -0.38 -11.71
CA VAL A 183 -12.05 0.68 -10.89
C VAL A 183 -10.53 0.51 -10.87
N SER A 184 -10.04 -0.72 -10.69
CA SER A 184 -8.60 -1.00 -10.65
C SER A 184 -7.87 -0.69 -11.97
N THR A 185 -8.54 -0.78 -13.11
CA THR A 185 -7.98 -0.50 -14.44
C THR A 185 -8.12 0.96 -14.84
N ASN A 186 -9.24 1.60 -14.52
CA ASN A 186 -9.57 2.94 -15.01
C ASN A 186 -9.30 4.05 -13.99
N PHE A 187 -9.18 3.74 -12.71
CA PHE A 187 -8.80 4.71 -11.68
C PHE A 187 -7.37 4.50 -11.21
N LEU A 188 -7.06 3.29 -10.72
CA LEU A 188 -5.85 3.02 -9.97
C LEU A 188 -4.66 2.62 -10.86
N ARG A 189 -4.65 3.06 -12.12
CA ARG A 189 -3.52 2.94 -13.07
C ARG A 189 -2.89 4.32 -13.28
N ASN A 190 -2.43 4.65 -14.49
CA ASN A 190 -1.72 5.88 -14.78
C ASN A 190 -2.67 7.06 -14.67
N ASP A 191 -3.52 7.24 -15.66
CA ASP A 191 -4.42 8.38 -15.74
C ASP A 191 -5.82 7.94 -15.29
N LYS A 192 -6.41 8.73 -14.39
CA LYS A 192 -7.79 8.57 -13.93
C LYS A 192 -8.75 8.82 -15.10
N ALA A 193 -9.63 7.87 -15.36
CA ALA A 193 -10.69 8.04 -16.35
C ALA A 193 -11.69 9.12 -15.92
N GLU A 194 -12.27 9.83 -16.90
CA GLU A 194 -13.25 10.90 -16.63
C GLU A 194 -14.47 10.38 -15.85
N ASN A 195 -14.95 9.18 -16.18
CA ASN A 195 -16.05 8.49 -15.51
C ASN A 195 -15.62 7.75 -14.23
N CYS A 196 -14.45 8.04 -13.67
CA CYS A 196 -13.95 7.34 -12.48
C CYS A 196 -14.91 7.46 -11.29
N LYS A 197 -15.56 8.61 -11.12
CA LYS A 197 -16.51 8.81 -10.03
C LYS A 197 -17.66 7.82 -10.12
N ASP A 198 -18.27 7.69 -11.31
CA ASP A 198 -19.38 6.77 -11.56
C ASP A 198 -18.95 5.32 -11.34
N LEU A 199 -17.76 4.93 -11.84
CA LEU A 199 -17.22 3.58 -11.63
C LEU A 199 -17.03 3.24 -10.15
N VAL A 200 -16.58 4.22 -9.35
CA VAL A 200 -16.40 4.03 -7.90
C VAL A 200 -17.76 3.93 -7.21
N GLU A 201 -18.72 4.80 -7.56
CA GLU A 201 -20.07 4.75 -7.00
C GLU A 201 -20.79 3.42 -7.29
N ASP A 202 -20.71 2.94 -8.54
CA ASP A 202 -21.26 1.64 -8.96
C ASP A 202 -20.61 0.48 -8.19
N MET A 203 -19.27 0.50 -8.08
CA MET A 203 -18.54 -0.52 -7.32
C MET A 203 -18.97 -0.51 -5.86
N LEU A 204 -19.11 0.66 -5.23
CA LEU A 204 -19.49 0.77 -3.82
C LEU A 204 -20.92 0.26 -3.57
N ALA A 205 -21.87 0.55 -4.47
CA ALA A 205 -23.23 0.02 -4.39
C ALA A 205 -23.24 -1.52 -4.47
N LEU A 206 -22.45 -2.11 -5.37
CA LEU A 206 -22.30 -3.57 -5.48
C LEU A 206 -21.62 -4.18 -4.25
N PHE A 207 -20.59 -3.53 -3.70
CA PHE A 207 -19.95 -3.97 -2.46
C PHE A 207 -20.95 -3.99 -1.30
N GLN A 208 -21.77 -2.95 -1.18
CA GLN A 208 -22.81 -2.87 -0.16
C GLN A 208 -23.86 -3.99 -0.32
N ASP A 209 -24.41 -4.18 -1.52
CA ASP A 209 -25.41 -5.24 -1.80
C ASP A 209 -24.84 -6.66 -1.62
N PHE A 210 -23.52 -6.81 -1.76
CA PHE A 210 -22.81 -8.05 -1.50
C PHE A 210 -22.51 -8.29 -0.02
N GLY A 211 -22.70 -7.30 0.84
CA GLY A 211 -22.44 -7.40 2.28
C GLY A 211 -21.00 -7.11 2.68
N CYS A 212 -20.22 -6.41 1.85
CA CYS A 212 -18.88 -5.97 2.22
C CYS A 212 -18.94 -4.84 3.25
N ASP A 213 -18.20 -4.98 4.35
CA ASP A 213 -18.04 -3.91 5.32
C ASP A 213 -17.30 -2.69 4.73
N MET A 214 -17.66 -1.49 5.18
CA MET A 214 -16.96 -0.26 4.84
C MET A 214 -15.66 -0.14 5.64
N SER A 215 -14.52 -0.42 4.98
CA SER A 215 -13.20 -0.16 5.57
C SER A 215 -12.79 1.31 5.41
N LEU A 216 -11.78 1.75 6.16
CA LEU A 216 -11.23 3.10 6.01
C LEU A 216 -10.79 3.37 4.55
N LYS A 217 -10.23 2.40 3.85
CA LYS A 217 -9.83 2.56 2.44
C LYS A 217 -11.01 2.71 1.50
N ILE A 218 -12.08 1.96 1.74
CA ILE A 218 -13.33 2.09 0.96
C ILE A 218 -13.98 3.45 1.26
N HIS A 219 -13.96 3.91 2.51
CA HIS A 219 -14.39 5.27 2.86
C HIS A 219 -13.59 6.36 2.14
N PHE A 220 -12.27 6.19 1.97
CA PHE A 220 -11.47 7.13 1.17
C PHE A 220 -11.89 7.15 -0.30
N LEU A 221 -12.29 6.02 -0.87
CA LEU A 221 -12.83 5.96 -2.24
C LEU A 221 -14.19 6.66 -2.35
N ASP A 222 -15.06 6.47 -1.35
CA ASP A 222 -16.40 7.05 -1.31
C ASP A 222 -16.38 8.57 -1.09
N SER A 223 -15.76 9.02 0.01
CA SER A 223 -15.90 10.39 0.50
C SER A 223 -14.70 11.29 0.16
N HIS A 224 -13.56 10.71 -0.23
CA HIS A 224 -12.30 11.43 -0.44
C HIS A 224 -11.64 11.10 -1.78
N LEU A 225 -12.43 10.77 -2.82
CA LEU A 225 -11.92 10.43 -4.14
C LEU A 225 -11.03 11.52 -4.76
N ASN A 226 -11.28 12.79 -4.42
CA ASN A 226 -10.51 13.95 -4.89
C ASN A 226 -9.16 14.11 -4.16
N PHE A 227 -8.89 13.32 -3.11
CA PHE A 227 -7.59 13.29 -2.45
C PHE A 227 -6.54 12.57 -3.31
N PHE A 228 -6.97 11.66 -4.19
CA PHE A 228 -6.07 10.95 -5.09
C PHE A 228 -5.71 11.84 -6.29
N PRO A 229 -4.42 11.88 -6.69
CA PRO A 229 -3.99 12.66 -7.83
C PRO A 229 -4.56 12.08 -9.13
N ASP A 230 -4.72 12.94 -10.15
CA ASP A 230 -5.21 12.55 -11.47
C ASP A 230 -4.33 11.47 -12.10
N ASN A 231 -3.02 11.54 -11.87
CA ASN A 231 -2.07 10.50 -12.25
C ASN A 231 -1.69 9.61 -11.06
N CYS A 232 -2.56 8.65 -10.75
CA CYS A 232 -2.34 7.62 -9.73
C CYS A 232 -1.07 6.76 -10.01
N GLY A 233 -0.67 6.63 -11.28
CA GLY A 233 0.52 5.89 -11.67
C GLY A 233 1.78 6.53 -11.09
N GLN A 234 1.92 7.85 -11.19
CA GLN A 234 3.11 8.57 -10.71
C GLN A 234 3.39 8.35 -9.23
N VAL A 235 2.34 8.13 -8.43
CA VAL A 235 2.41 7.95 -6.97
C VAL A 235 2.26 6.50 -6.50
N SER A 236 2.31 5.54 -7.43
CA SER A 236 2.24 4.11 -7.08
C SER A 236 3.49 3.66 -6.32
N ASP A 237 3.26 2.92 -5.22
CA ASP A 237 4.32 2.37 -4.38
C ASP A 237 4.89 1.03 -4.91
N GLU A 238 4.84 0.80 -6.23
CA GLU A 238 5.47 -0.38 -6.84
C GLU A 238 6.98 -0.42 -6.59
N ARG A 239 7.62 0.74 -6.41
CA ARG A 239 9.04 0.85 -6.10
C ARG A 239 9.36 0.54 -4.65
N GLY A 240 8.55 0.99 -3.68
CA GLY A 240 8.70 0.61 -2.28
C GLY A 240 8.53 -0.90 -2.09
N GLU A 241 7.55 -1.51 -2.76
CA GLU A 241 7.35 -2.96 -2.73
C GLU A 241 8.58 -3.73 -3.30
N ARG A 242 9.18 -3.24 -4.40
CA ARG A 242 10.43 -3.81 -4.93
C ARG A 242 11.60 -3.60 -3.97
N PHE A 243 11.67 -2.46 -3.30
CA PHE A 243 12.68 -2.20 -2.27
C PHE A 243 12.56 -3.23 -1.15
N HIS A 244 11.37 -3.50 -0.63
CA HIS A 244 11.14 -4.53 0.40
C HIS A 244 11.58 -5.93 -0.08
N GLN A 245 11.29 -6.30 -1.33
CA GLN A 245 11.73 -7.58 -1.89
C GLN A 245 13.26 -7.69 -2.03
N ALA A 246 13.91 -6.59 -2.45
CA ALA A 246 15.36 -6.52 -2.57
C ALA A 246 16.04 -6.57 -1.19
N VAL A 247 15.49 -5.85 -0.22
CA VAL A 247 15.94 -5.86 1.18
C VAL A 247 15.78 -7.26 1.78
N ALA A 248 14.64 -7.93 1.63
CA ALA A 248 14.45 -9.29 2.12
C ALA A 248 15.47 -10.27 1.50
N SER A 249 15.77 -10.10 0.20
CA SER A 249 16.79 -10.89 -0.49
C SER A 249 18.20 -10.61 0.04
N MET A 250 18.49 -9.35 0.38
CA MET A 250 19.73 -8.95 1.05
C MET A 250 19.78 -9.52 2.48
N GLU A 251 18.72 -9.43 3.28
CA GLU A 251 18.66 -10.03 4.62
C GLU A 251 18.98 -11.52 4.60
N LYS A 252 18.41 -12.27 3.67
CA LYS A 252 18.71 -13.69 3.52
C LYS A 252 20.18 -13.95 3.18
N ARG A 253 20.78 -13.14 2.29
CA ARG A 253 22.20 -13.26 1.91
C ARG A 253 23.15 -12.99 3.08
N TYR A 254 22.81 -12.05 3.94
CA TYR A 254 23.63 -11.65 5.09
C TYR A 254 23.17 -12.33 6.39
N GLN A 255 22.35 -13.39 6.32
CA GLN A 255 21.87 -14.17 7.47
C GLN A 255 21.21 -13.32 8.57
N GLY A 256 20.48 -12.27 8.19
CA GLY A 256 19.85 -11.35 9.13
C GLY A 256 20.79 -10.34 9.79
N ASN A 257 22.11 -10.41 9.56
CA ASN A 257 23.03 -9.40 10.05
C ASN A 257 22.87 -8.08 9.28
N TRP A 258 22.87 -6.99 10.04
CA TRP A 258 22.73 -5.64 9.52
C TRP A 258 23.95 -4.82 9.87
N SER A 259 24.68 -4.38 8.83
CA SER A 259 25.85 -3.52 8.92
C SER A 259 25.74 -2.37 7.93
N THR A 260 26.51 -1.31 8.16
CA THR A 260 26.67 -0.18 7.22
C THR A 260 27.11 -0.68 5.84
N THR A 261 27.96 -1.71 5.77
CA THR A 261 28.41 -2.37 4.55
C THR A 261 27.25 -2.91 3.70
N LYS A 262 26.21 -3.46 4.32
CA LYS A 262 25.07 -4.04 3.61
C LYS A 262 24.21 -2.98 2.91
N LEU A 263 24.01 -1.82 3.55
CA LEU A 263 23.33 -0.69 2.92
C LEU A 263 24.18 -0.09 1.80
N ALA A 264 25.51 -0.02 2.00
CA ALA A 264 26.44 0.38 0.95
C ALA A 264 26.40 -0.58 -0.25
N ASP A 265 26.36 -1.90 -0.01
CA ASP A 265 26.21 -2.91 -1.06
C ASP A 265 24.87 -2.79 -1.79
N TYR A 266 23.78 -2.48 -1.06
CA TYR A 266 22.49 -2.19 -1.68
C TYR A 266 22.57 -0.96 -2.60
N CYS A 267 23.10 0.16 -2.12
CA CYS A 267 23.32 1.35 -2.94
C CYS A 267 24.22 1.05 -4.15
N TRP A 268 25.26 0.23 -3.97
CA TRP A 268 26.14 -0.20 -5.05
C TRP A 268 25.42 -1.02 -6.12
N THR A 269 24.49 -1.90 -5.73
CA THR A 269 23.66 -2.64 -6.70
C THR A 269 22.77 -1.71 -7.53
N LEU A 270 22.22 -0.65 -6.92
CA LEU A 270 21.41 0.34 -7.66
C LEU A 270 22.24 1.10 -8.70
N ILE A 271 23.51 1.39 -8.41
CA ILE A 271 24.43 2.09 -9.31
C ILE A 271 24.85 1.19 -10.48
N ARG A 272 25.15 -0.10 -10.22
CA ARG A 272 25.59 -1.04 -11.25
C ARG A 272 24.51 -1.35 -12.29
N ASP A 273 23.24 -1.29 -11.89
CA ASP A 273 22.11 -1.51 -12.78
C ASP A 273 21.71 -0.24 -13.57
N ALA A 274 22.50 0.85 -13.45
CA ALA A 274 22.32 2.06 -14.25
C ALA A 274 22.87 1.86 -15.69
N PRO A 275 22.10 2.16 -16.74
CA PRO A 275 22.40 1.77 -18.13
C PRO A 275 23.61 2.47 -18.77
N HIS A 276 24.34 3.32 -18.04
CA HIS A 276 25.38 4.19 -18.58
C HIS A 276 26.77 3.96 -17.99
N ILE A 277 27.00 2.90 -17.21
CA ILE A 277 28.30 2.66 -16.58
C ILE A 277 28.77 1.22 -16.76
N ASP A 278 29.83 1.05 -17.57
CA ASP A 278 30.57 -0.20 -17.70
C ASP A 278 31.51 -0.38 -16.49
N TYR A 279 31.27 -1.42 -15.70
CA TYR A 279 32.10 -1.75 -14.54
C TYR A 279 33.01 -2.95 -14.83
N ASN A 280 34.31 -2.68 -14.97
CA ASN A 280 35.32 -3.75 -14.97
C ASN A 280 35.64 -4.18 -13.53
N ARG A 281 35.34 -5.44 -13.21
CA ARG A 281 35.70 -6.06 -11.94
C ARG A 281 37.22 -6.25 -11.91
N GLN A 282 37.96 -5.50 -11.10
CA GLN A 282 39.33 -5.89 -10.75
C GLN A 282 39.27 -7.15 -9.88
N SER A 283 39.44 -8.32 -10.49
CA SER A 283 39.80 -9.51 -9.74
C SER A 283 41.22 -9.30 -9.22
N LYS A 284 41.40 -9.29 -7.89
CA LYS A 284 42.74 -9.47 -7.32
C LYS A 284 43.19 -10.87 -7.75
N ARG A 285 44.06 -10.95 -8.76
CA ARG A 285 44.82 -12.17 -9.05
C ARG A 285 45.60 -12.51 -7.79
N ASN A 286 45.31 -13.66 -7.19
CA ASN A 286 46.22 -14.28 -6.24
C ASN A 286 47.57 -14.42 -6.96
N ARG A 287 48.59 -13.69 -6.50
CA ARG A 287 49.97 -14.00 -6.84
C ARG A 287 50.24 -15.38 -6.25
N LYS A 288 50.24 -16.41 -7.09
CA LYS A 288 51.02 -17.62 -6.81
C LYS A 288 52.46 -17.15 -6.64
N SER A 289 52.99 -17.28 -5.43
CA SER A 289 54.43 -17.28 -5.22
C SER A 289 54.96 -18.59 -5.79
N GLU A 290 55.62 -18.52 -6.93
CA GLU A 290 56.54 -19.56 -7.38
C GLU A 290 57.94 -19.19 -6.88
N ALA A 291 58.49 -20.12 -6.09
CA ALA A 291 59.86 -20.46 -5.73
C ALA A 291 61.01 -19.44 -5.87
N ASP A 292 61.81 -19.36 -4.80
CA ASP A 292 63.17 -19.93 -4.83
C ASP A 292 63.26 -21.07 -3.81
#